data_AF-A0AB33Z6A0-F1
#
_entry.id   AF-A0AB33Z6A0-F1
#
_cell.length_a   1.000
_cell.length_b   1.000
_cell.length_c   1.000
_cell.angle_alpha   90.00
_cell.angle_beta   90.00
_cell.angle_gamma   90.00
#
_symmetry.space_group_name_H-M   'P 1'
#
loop_
_entity.id
_entity.type
_entity.pdbx_description
1 polymer ?
#
loop_
_entity_poly.entity_id
_entity_poly.type
_entity_poly.pdbx_seq_one_letter_code
_entity_poly.pdbx_strand_id
1 'polypeptide(L)'
;MVGKEDKAMRPCHYKHKKKNFKPKVETECILFENVLLEILQLIKEQEGMSRSVIVERMIIYFLEKEKGNKDERAWFKSQRVYRRTLKNYEKKVEAKRKQLQKSKKDAKKKALYICKNSPFSYFRGY
;
A
#
# COMPACT_ATOMS: atom_id res chain seq x y z
N MET A 1 20.77 10.72 46.97
CA MET A 1 20.28 9.60 46.14
C MET A 1 18.77 9.69 46.09
N VAL A 2 18.18 10.17 45.00
CA VAL A 2 16.74 10.13 44.75
C VAL A 2 16.55 9.69 43.30
N GLY A 3 15.76 8.64 43.13
CA GLY A 3 15.73 7.78 41.96
C GLY A 3 15.40 8.48 40.65
N LYS A 4 16.10 8.09 39.59
CA LYS A 4 15.67 8.34 38.22
C LYS A 4 14.40 7.54 37.99
N GLU A 5 13.30 8.23 37.74
CA GLU A 5 12.07 7.61 37.27
C GLU A 5 12.35 6.93 35.91
N ASP A 6 12.28 5.60 35.88
CA ASP A 6 12.21 4.83 34.66
C ASP A 6 10.93 5.26 33.92
N LYS A 7 11.08 6.11 32.91
CA LYS A 7 10.00 6.50 32.01
C LYS A 7 9.53 5.25 31.28
N ALA A 8 8.52 4.57 31.83
CA ALA A 8 7.84 3.46 31.20
C ALA A 8 7.45 3.85 29.76
N MET A 9 7.99 3.13 28.78
CA MET A 9 7.61 3.25 27.37
C MET A 9 6.12 2.97 27.27
N ARG A 10 5.31 4.03 27.10
CA ARG A 10 3.87 3.86 26.90
C ARG A 10 3.69 3.10 25.59
N PRO A 11 2.90 2.02 25.58
CA PRO A 11 2.74 1.25 24.37
C PRO A 11 2.04 2.13 23.32
N CYS A 12 2.72 2.31 22.18
CA CYS A 12 2.26 3.17 21.10
C CYS A 12 1.12 2.47 20.36
N HIS A 13 -0.10 2.56 20.90
CA HIS A 13 -1.28 2.02 20.24
C HIS A 13 -1.68 2.94 19.08
N TYR A 14 -1.66 2.41 17.85
CA TYR A 14 -2.10 3.15 16.68
C TYR A 14 -3.60 3.48 16.78
N LYS A 15 -3.92 4.75 17.00
CA LYS A 15 -5.31 5.26 16.98
C LYS A 15 -5.69 5.61 15.55
N HIS A 16 -6.43 4.74 14.88
CA HIS A 16 -6.93 5.03 13.53
C HIS A 16 -7.95 6.18 13.56
N LYS A 17 -7.84 7.14 12.64
CA LYS A 17 -8.73 8.33 12.56
C LYS A 17 -10.23 8.04 12.37
N LYS A 18 -10.62 6.79 12.06
CA LYS A 18 -12.01 6.40 11.80
C LYS A 18 -12.38 5.27 12.75
N LYS A 19 -13.39 5.50 13.61
CA LYS A 19 -13.88 4.55 14.62
C LYS A 19 -14.39 3.23 14.03
N ASN A 20 -14.86 3.24 12.78
CA ASN A 20 -15.47 2.09 12.09
C ASN A 20 -14.61 1.52 10.95
N PHE A 21 -13.28 1.70 11.00
CA PHE A 21 -12.41 1.10 9.99
C PHE A 21 -12.35 -0.42 10.20
N LYS A 22 -13.10 -1.18 9.40
CA LYS A 22 -12.88 -2.62 9.27
C LYS A 22 -11.70 -2.83 8.30
N PRO A 23 -10.55 -3.31 8.75
CA PRO A 23 -9.44 -3.58 7.84
C PRO A 23 -9.85 -4.68 6.87
N LYS A 24 -9.70 -4.43 5.57
CA LYS A 24 -10.07 -5.36 4.49
C LYS A 24 -9.04 -6.47 4.28
N VAL A 25 -7.92 -6.38 5.00
CA VAL A 25 -6.76 -7.27 4.98
C VAL A 25 -6.35 -7.41 6.44
N GLU A 26 -6.00 -8.61 6.90
CA GLU A 26 -5.39 -8.80 8.22
C GLU A 26 -4.05 -8.07 8.23
N THR A 27 -4.04 -6.86 8.79
CA THR A 27 -2.82 -6.08 8.98
C THR A 27 -2.32 -6.33 10.38
N GLU A 28 -1.44 -7.30 10.52
CA GLU A 28 -0.67 -7.46 11.74
C GLU A 28 0.36 -6.34 11.83
N CYS A 29 0.38 -5.64 12.96
CA CYS A 29 1.31 -4.56 13.23
C CYS A 29 2.54 -5.16 13.92
N ILE A 30 3.72 -5.05 13.30
CA ILE A 30 4.98 -5.39 13.95
C ILE A 30 5.54 -4.12 14.59
N LEU A 31 5.77 -4.16 15.91
CA LEU A 31 6.44 -3.09 16.63
C LEU A 31 7.95 -3.31 16.55
N PHE A 32 8.67 -2.27 16.13
CA PHE A 32 10.14 -2.26 16.10
C PHE A 32 10.67 -1.25 17.12
N GLU A 33 11.87 -1.49 17.61
CA GLU A 33 12.61 -0.50 18.38
C GLU A 33 12.93 0.73 17.53
N ASN A 34 13.08 1.89 18.18
CA ASN A 34 13.33 3.16 17.50
C ASN A 34 14.56 3.11 16.59
N VAL A 35 15.64 2.44 17.03
CA VAL A 35 16.88 2.30 16.25
C VAL A 35 16.63 1.59 14.91
N LEU A 36 15.84 0.52 14.92
CA LEU A 36 15.47 -0.19 13.69
C LEU A 36 14.59 0.67 12.78
N LEU A 37 13.70 1.48 13.35
CA LEU A 37 12.87 2.40 12.57
C LEU A 37 13.71 3.48 11.87
N GLU A 38 14.75 3.98 12.54
CA GLU A 38 15.71 4.93 11.96
C GLU A 38 16.52 4.29 10.83
N ILE A 39 17.04 3.07 11.03
CA ILE A 39 17.74 2.31 9.98
C ILE A 39 16.83 2.10 8.76
N LEU A 40 15.59 1.65 8.98
CA LEU A 40 14.63 1.47 7.90
C LEU A 40 14.30 2.78 7.18
N GLN A 41 14.33 3.92 7.89
CA GLN A 41 14.15 5.24 7.30
C GLN A 41 15.35 5.64 6.43
N LEU A 42 16.58 5.38 6.85
CA LEU A 42 17.79 5.62 6.05
C LEU A 42 17.80 4.77 4.78
N ILE A 43 17.49 3.48 4.88
CA ILE A 43 17.40 2.58 3.72
C ILE A 43 16.30 3.06 2.76
N LYS A 44 15.16 3.50 3.30
CA LYS A 44 14.05 4.06 2.53
C LYS A 44 14.49 5.29 1.72
N GLU A 45 15.29 6.17 2.30
CA GLU A 45 15.82 7.36 1.63
C GLU A 45 16.84 6.99 0.55
N GLN A 46 17.70 6.01 0.81
CA GLN A 46 18.70 5.54 -0.15
C GLN A 46 18.09 4.79 -1.34
N GLU A 47 17.12 3.90 -1.09
CA GLU A 47 16.52 3.05 -2.13
C GLU A 47 15.25 3.66 -2.76
N GLY A 48 14.71 4.74 -2.20
CA GLY A 48 13.46 5.37 -2.66
C GLY A 48 12.21 4.50 -2.48
N MET A 49 12.25 3.50 -1.60
CA MET A 49 11.15 2.53 -1.39
C MET A 49 10.28 2.87 -0.18
N SER A 50 9.23 2.09 0.09
CA SER A 50 8.52 2.17 1.39
C SER A 50 9.19 1.26 2.43
N ARG A 51 9.06 1.62 3.72
CA ARG A 51 9.56 0.80 4.83
C ARG A 51 8.97 -0.62 4.83
N SER A 52 7.69 -0.76 4.49
CA SER A 52 7.01 -2.06 4.40
C SER A 52 7.64 -2.98 3.34
N VAL A 53 7.98 -2.42 2.19
CA VAL A 53 8.63 -3.16 1.08
C VAL A 53 10.01 -3.65 1.48
N ILE A 54 10.76 -2.84 2.22
CA ILE A 54 12.08 -3.21 2.74
C ILE A 54 11.94 -4.40 3.69
N VAL A 55 11.00 -4.33 4.63
CA VAL A 55 10.71 -5.43 5.57
C VAL A 55 10.27 -6.70 4.83
N GLU A 56 9.36 -6.62 3.86
CA GLU A 56 8.97 -7.77 3.04
C GLU A 56 10.16 -8.40 2.31
N ARG A 57 11.05 -7.59 1.72
CA ARG A 57 12.28 -8.08 1.06
C ARG A 57 13.22 -8.76 2.05
N MET A 58 13.38 -8.22 3.26
CA MET A 58 14.20 -8.82 4.31
C MET A 58 13.63 -10.17 4.74
N ILE A 59 12.31 -10.28 4.92
CA ILE A 59 11.65 -11.54 5.28
C ILE A 59 11.87 -12.59 4.17
N ILE A 60 11.67 -12.22 2.90
CA ILE A 60 11.90 -13.15 1.78
C ILE A 60 13.36 -13.59 1.72
N TYR A 61 14.30 -12.66 1.92
CA TYR A 61 15.72 -12.97 1.97
C TYR A 61 16.03 -13.99 3.06
N PHE A 62 15.55 -13.74 4.28
CA PHE A 62 15.73 -14.61 5.43
C PHE A 62 15.15 -16.00 5.19
N LEU A 63 13.91 -16.08 4.69
CA LEU A 63 13.26 -17.36 4.34
C LEU A 63 14.01 -18.13 3.24
N GLU A 64 14.62 -17.44 2.28
CA GLU A 64 15.43 -18.10 1.25
C GLU A 64 16.77 -18.58 1.81
N LYS A 65 17.34 -17.89 2.81
CA LYS A 65 18.53 -18.33 3.53
C LYS A 65 18.27 -19.57 4.38
N GLU A 66 17.17 -19.59 5.11
CA GLU A 66 16.72 -20.76 5.92
C GLU A 66 16.55 -22.03 5.08
N LYS A 67 16.20 -21.89 3.79
CA LYS A 67 16.15 -23.01 2.83
C LYS A 67 17.52 -23.53 2.38
N GLY A 68 18.62 -23.02 2.94
CA GLY A 68 19.99 -23.41 2.58
C GLY A 68 20.51 -22.78 1.29
N ASN A 69 19.89 -21.71 0.78
CA ASN A 69 20.45 -21.00 -0.37
C ASN A 69 21.66 -20.13 0.01
N LYS A 70 22.62 -20.00 -0.91
CA LYS A 70 23.71 -19.01 -0.81
C LYS A 70 23.16 -17.58 -0.74
N ASP A 71 23.89 -16.68 -0.07
CA ASP A 71 23.51 -15.28 0.13
C ASP A 71 23.12 -14.56 -1.16
N GLU A 72 23.96 -14.65 -2.18
CA GLU A 72 23.70 -14.03 -3.48
C GLU A 72 22.38 -14.48 -4.08
N ARG A 73 22.10 -15.79 -4.01
CA ARG A 73 20.88 -16.37 -4.58
C ARG A 73 19.63 -15.92 -3.82
N ALA A 74 19.72 -15.84 -2.49
CA ALA A 74 18.65 -15.31 -1.65
C ALA A 74 18.40 -13.82 -1.96
N TRP A 75 19.47 -13.04 -2.13
CA TRP A 75 19.39 -11.63 -2.50
C TRP A 75 18.74 -11.40 -3.86
N PHE A 76 19.16 -12.12 -4.90
CA PHE A 76 18.55 -12.01 -6.23
C PHE A 76 17.06 -12.39 -6.23
N LYS A 77 16.68 -13.41 -5.44
CA LYS A 77 15.28 -13.82 -5.29
C LYS A 77 14.45 -12.75 -4.60
N SER A 78 14.93 -12.16 -3.50
CA SER A 78 14.19 -11.11 -2.79
C SER A 78 13.96 -9.89 -3.69
N GLN A 79 14.98 -9.45 -4.42
CA GLN A 79 14.86 -8.35 -5.40
C GLN A 79 13.90 -8.70 -6.55
N ARG A 80 13.91 -9.95 -7.03
CA ARG A 80 13.02 -10.38 -8.13
C ARG A 80 11.55 -10.35 -7.70
N VAL A 81 11.25 -10.84 -6.49
CA VAL A 81 9.89 -10.83 -5.96
C VAL A 81 9.39 -9.40 -5.85
N TYR A 82 10.21 -8.50 -5.31
CA TYR A 82 9.88 -7.07 -5.25
C TYR A 82 9.60 -6.46 -6.63
N ARG A 83 10.47 -6.70 -7.63
CA ARG A 83 10.23 -6.19 -8.99
C ARG A 83 8.92 -6.70 -9.60
N ARG A 84 8.50 -7.92 -9.25
CA ARG A 84 7.21 -8.48 -9.68
C ARG A 84 6.04 -7.82 -8.96
N THR A 85 6.15 -7.56 -7.65
CA THR A 85 5.07 -6.89 -6.89
C THR A 85 4.84 -5.47 -7.40
N LEU A 86 5.89 -4.72 -7.72
CA LEU A 86 5.78 -3.41 -8.39
C LEU A 86 5.01 -3.48 -9.71
N LYS A 87 5.45 -4.35 -10.64
CA LYS A 87 4.77 -4.51 -11.95
C LYS A 87 3.30 -4.91 -11.78
N ASN A 88 3.00 -5.78 -10.82
CA ASN A 88 1.63 -6.21 -10.54
C ASN A 88 0.78 -5.08 -9.95
N TYR A 89 1.37 -4.23 -9.11
CA TYR A 89 0.71 -3.04 -8.58
C TYR A 89 0.38 -2.05 -9.71
N GLU A 90 1.34 -1.74 -10.58
CA GLU A 90 1.14 -0.86 -11.74
C GLU A 90 -0.01 -1.36 -12.62
N LYS A 91 -0.01 -2.65 -12.98
CA LYS A 91 -1.10 -3.28 -13.75
C LYS A 91 -2.46 -3.14 -13.06
N LYS A 92 -2.52 -3.34 -11.74
CA LYS A 92 -3.77 -3.18 -10.96
C LYS A 92 -4.26 -1.73 -10.96
N VAL A 93 -3.36 -0.77 -10.83
CA VAL A 93 -3.69 0.66 -10.86
C VAL A 93 -4.19 1.08 -12.24
N GLU A 94 -3.51 0.65 -13.30
CA GLU A 94 -3.92 0.92 -14.68
C GLU A 94 -5.30 0.33 -14.98
N ALA A 95 -5.55 -0.91 -14.58
CA ALA A 95 -6.85 -1.57 -14.74
C ALA A 95 -7.97 -0.79 -14.03
N LYS A 96 -7.75 -0.36 -12.77
CA LYS A 96 -8.71 0.47 -12.04
C LYS A 96 -8.96 1.81 -12.73
N ARG A 97 -7.93 2.46 -13.28
CA ARG A 97 -8.07 3.72 -14.02
C ARG A 97 -8.92 3.55 -15.28
N LYS A 98 -8.68 2.47 -16.04
CA LYS A 98 -9.49 2.13 -17.23
C LYS A 98 -10.95 1.88 -16.85
N GLN A 99 -11.20 1.12 -15.78
CA GLN A 99 -12.54 0.86 -15.28
C GLN A 99 -13.27 2.15 -14.88
N LEU A 100 -12.60 3.05 -14.17
CA LEU A 100 -13.15 4.36 -13.78
C LEU A 100 -13.51 5.21 -15.01
N GLN A 101 -12.61 5.27 -16.01
CA GLN A 101 -12.88 6.01 -17.25
C GLN A 101 -14.06 5.45 -18.02
N LYS A 102 -14.18 4.12 -18.10
CA LYS A 102 -15.34 3.45 -18.72
C LYS A 102 -16.64 3.80 -18.00
N SER A 103 -16.66 3.70 -16.68
CA SER A 103 -17.81 4.08 -15.86
C SER A 103 -18.23 5.54 -16.06
N LYS A 104 -17.28 6.48 -16.13
CA LYS A 104 -17.56 7.89 -16.43
C LYS A 104 -18.17 8.09 -17.82
N LYS A 105 -17.65 7.39 -18.84
CA LYS A 105 -18.19 7.44 -20.20
C LYS A 105 -19.62 6.89 -20.25
N ASP A 106 -19.87 5.76 -19.60
CA ASP A 106 -21.20 5.13 -19.55
C ASP A 106 -22.22 6.00 -18.82
N ALA A 107 -21.81 6.62 -17.70
CA ALA A 107 -22.65 7.60 -16.99
C ALA A 107 -23.00 8.81 -17.87
N LYS A 108 -22.03 9.36 -18.61
CA LYS A 108 -22.26 10.48 -19.55
C LYS A 108 -23.24 10.08 -20.67
N LYS A 109 -23.10 8.87 -21.24
CA LYS A 109 -24.02 8.35 -22.25
C LYS A 109 -25.44 8.20 -21.70
N LYS A 110 -25.60 7.63 -20.50
CA LYS A 110 -26.91 7.51 -19.83
C LYS A 110 -27.54 8.87 -19.57
N ALA A 111 -26.77 9.85 -19.07
CA ALA A 111 -27.27 11.20 -18.82
C ALA A 111 -27.74 11.88 -20.12
N LEU A 112 -26.98 11.76 -21.22
CA LEU A 112 -27.39 12.28 -22.53
C LEU A 112 -28.65 11.60 -23.06
N TYR A 113 -28.75 10.27 -22.94
CA TYR A 113 -29.94 9.53 -23.35
C TYR A 113 -31.18 9.98 -22.59
N ILE A 114 -31.08 10.13 -21.26
CA ILE A 114 -32.18 10.65 -20.42
C ILE A 114 -32.56 12.07 -20.84
N CYS A 115 -31.57 12.93 -21.13
CA CYS A 115 -31.85 14.31 -21.57
C CYS A 115 -32.56 14.35 -22.94
N LYS A 116 -32.17 13.50 -23.90
CA LYS A 116 -32.81 13.44 -25.24
C LYS A 116 -34.22 12.84 -25.19
N ASN A 117 -34.45 11.85 -24.34
CA ASN A 117 -35.76 11.20 -24.19
C ASN A 117 -36.68 11.88 -23.18
N SER A 118 -36.29 13.03 -22.64
CA SER A 118 -37.15 13.86 -21.79
C SER A 118 -38.32 14.44 -22.60
N PRO A 119 -39.54 14.52 -22.06
CA PRO A 119 -40.66 15.23 -22.70
C PRO A 119 -40.35 16.69 -23.05
N PHE A 120 -39.38 17.30 -22.37
CA PHE A 120 -38.93 18.68 -22.61
C PHE A 120 -37.69 18.78 -23.50
N SER A 121 -37.23 17.69 -24.11
CA SER A 121 -36.02 17.69 -24.95
C SER A 121 -36.15 18.60 -26.16
N TYR A 122 -37.36 18.69 -26.74
CA TYR A 122 -37.70 19.57 -27.86
C TYR A 122 -37.42 21.05 -27.56
N PHE A 123 -37.66 21.50 -26.32
CA PHE A 123 -37.41 22.89 -25.90
C PHE A 123 -35.95 23.19 -25.57
N ARG A 124 -35.12 22.17 -25.38
CA ARG A 124 -33.70 22.33 -24.99
C ARG A 124 -32.71 22.20 -26.15
N GLY A 125 -33.15 21.85 -27.36
CA GLY A 125 -32.29 21.79 -28.55
C GLY A 125 -31.15 20.75 -28.49
N TYR A 126 -31.42 19.58 -27.91
CA TYR A 126 -30.44 18.47 -27.78
C TYR A 126 -30.35 17.53 -28.99
#